data_AF-A0A6G8IMK4-F1
#
_entry.id   AF-A0A6G8IMK4-F1
#
_cell.length_a   1.000
_cell.length_b   1.000
_cell.length_c   1.000
_cell.angle_alpha   90.00
_cell.angle_beta   90.00
_cell.angle_gamma   90.00
#
_symmetry.space_group_name_H-M   'P 1'
#
loop_
_entity.id
_entity.type
_entity.pdbx_description
1 polymer ?
#
loop_
_entity_poly.entity_id
_entity_poly.type
_entity_poly.pdbx_seq_one_letter_code
_entity_poly.pdbx_strand_id
1 'polypeptide(L)'
;MFKTLWFRIALRFALGELGIASNTVNPQLRRAVIALGQSEGFNAREAALIIYFRTPAMRLLETQRAQNTIAAWQTSQAVRQGYFGRAVRQDFALPDGSGVRESLFQDS
;
A
#
# COMPACT_ATOMS: atom_id res chain seq x y z
N MET A 1 10.25 -18.53 7.95
CA MET A 1 10.65 -17.15 8.31
C MET A 1 11.29 -16.35 7.18
N PHE A 2 12.13 -16.94 6.32
CA PHE A 2 12.78 -16.20 5.21
C PHE A 2 11.81 -15.51 4.24
N LYS A 3 10.69 -16.16 3.85
CA LYS A 3 9.67 -15.57 2.95
C LYS A 3 9.13 -14.25 3.47
N THR A 4 8.89 -14.14 4.78
CA THR A 4 8.38 -12.92 5.42
C THR A 4 9.41 -11.80 5.41
N LEU A 5 10.70 -12.13 5.60
CA LEU A 5 11.78 -11.13 5.56
C LEU A 5 12.00 -10.61 4.13
N TRP A 6 12.01 -11.50 3.14
CA TRP A 6 12.06 -11.15 1.73
C TRP A 6 10.87 -10.28 1.31
N PHE A 7 9.67 -10.65 1.74
CA PHE A 7 8.46 -9.86 1.47
C PHE A 7 8.54 -8.46 2.08
N ARG A 8 9.06 -8.33 3.31
CA ARG A 8 9.26 -7.02 3.97
C ARG A 8 10.24 -6.14 3.20
N ILE A 9 11.33 -6.72 2.69
CA ILE A 9 12.33 -5.98 1.90
C ILE A 9 11.73 -5.58 0.56
N ALA A 10 11.10 -6.52 -0.16
CA ALA A 10 10.45 -6.24 -1.44
C ALA A 10 9.34 -5.18 -1.30
N LEU A 11 8.57 -5.22 -0.21
CA LEU A 11 7.55 -4.22 0.10
C LEU A 11 8.17 -2.84 0.33
N ARG A 12 9.30 -2.77 1.04
CA ARG A 12 10.04 -1.51 1.24
C ARG A 12 10.50 -0.91 -0.10
N PHE A 13 11.00 -1.73 -1.01
CA PHE A 13 11.36 -1.29 -2.36
C PHE A 13 10.15 -0.81 -3.16
N ALA A 14 9.06 -1.59 -3.18
CA ALA A 14 7.83 -1.22 -3.90
C ALA A 14 7.21 0.09 -3.37
N LEU A 15 7.25 0.32 -2.05
CA LEU A 15 6.85 1.59 -1.45
C LEU A 15 7.78 2.74 -1.91
N GLY A 16 9.09 2.51 -1.96
CA GLY A 16 10.05 3.47 -2.50
C GLY A 16 9.82 3.83 -3.97
N GLU A 17 9.47 2.85 -4.82
CA GLU A 17 9.09 3.10 -6.22
C GLU A 17 7.84 3.98 -6.35
N LEU A 18 6.92 3.90 -5.38
CA LEU A 18 5.74 4.77 -5.29
C LEU A 18 6.04 6.15 -4.66
N GLY A 19 7.29 6.43 -4.27
CA GLY A 19 7.65 7.65 -3.55
C GLY A 19 7.28 7.63 -2.06
N ILE A 20 6.88 6.48 -1.52
CA ILE A 20 6.43 6.34 -0.13
C ILE A 20 7.62 6.00 0.77
N ALA A 21 8.02 6.94 1.62
CA ALA A 21 8.96 6.67 2.68
C ALA A 21 8.37 5.64 3.67
N SER A 22 9.07 4.52 3.89
CA SER A 22 8.52 3.45 4.74
C SER A 22 8.27 3.84 6.20
N ASN A 23 8.83 4.97 6.64
CA ASN A 23 8.62 5.53 7.98
C ASN A 23 7.29 6.29 8.11
N THR A 24 6.66 6.70 7.00
CA THR A 24 5.37 7.39 7.02
C THR A 24 4.20 6.42 7.02
N VAL A 25 4.45 5.12 6.76
CA VAL A 25 3.43 4.08 6.77
C VAL A 25 3.14 3.65 8.20
N ASN A 26 1.86 3.70 8.60
CA ASN A 26 1.43 3.22 9.91
C ASN A 26 1.90 1.76 10.13
N PRO A 27 2.62 1.46 11.23
CA PRO A 27 3.17 0.13 11.48
C PRO A 27 2.10 -0.96 11.60
N GLN A 28 0.87 -0.63 12.06
CA GLN A 28 -0.26 -1.57 12.09
C GLN A 28 -0.76 -1.89 10.68
N LEU A 29 -0.94 -0.87 9.84
CA LEU A 29 -1.31 -1.05 8.42
C LEU A 29 -0.26 -1.91 7.71
N ARG A 30 1.03 -1.65 7.94
CA ARG A 30 2.13 -2.42 7.37
C ARG A 30 2.05 -3.89 7.77
N ARG A 31 1.80 -4.20 9.04
CA ARG A 31 1.66 -5.58 9.53
C ARG A 31 0.44 -6.27 8.92
N ALA A 32 -0.70 -5.58 8.85
CA ALA A 32 -1.93 -6.12 8.28
C ALA A 32 -1.76 -6.46 6.80
N VAL A 33 -1.13 -5.58 6.02
CA VAL A 33 -0.86 -5.81 4.59
C VAL A 33 0.13 -6.95 4.39
N ILE A 34 1.14 -7.10 5.25
CA ILE A 34 2.08 -8.24 5.20
C ILE A 34 1.37 -9.56 5.54
N ALA A 35 0.44 -9.55 6.50
CA ALA A 35 -0.35 -10.72 6.84
C ALA A 35 -1.29 -11.09 5.69
N LEU A 36 -1.99 -10.10 5.14
CA LEU A 36 -2.90 -10.27 4.01
C LEU A 36 -2.18 -10.76 2.75
N GLY A 37 -0.98 -10.23 2.47
CA GLY A 37 -0.16 -10.69 1.35
C GLY A 37 0.31 -12.13 1.51
N GLN A 38 0.50 -12.61 2.75
CA GLN A 38 0.82 -14.02 3.01
C GLN A 38 -0.41 -14.93 2.93
N SER A 39 -1.60 -14.46 3.33
CA SER A 39 -2.82 -15.27 3.30
C SER A 39 -3.44 -15.36 1.91
N GLU A 40 -3.49 -14.25 1.17
CA GLU A 40 -4.08 -14.18 -0.18
C GLU A 40 -3.05 -14.33 -1.30
N GLY A 41 -1.75 -14.47 -0.98
CA GLY A 41 -0.69 -14.69 -1.95
C GLY A 41 -0.37 -13.47 -2.82
N PHE A 42 -0.41 -12.28 -2.23
CA PHE A 42 -0.03 -11.05 -2.92
C PHE A 42 1.47 -10.95 -3.12
N ASN A 43 1.87 -10.25 -4.17
CA ASN A 43 3.23 -9.78 -4.33
C ASN A 43 3.44 -8.44 -3.60
N ALA A 44 4.70 -8.03 -3.46
CA ALA A 44 5.05 -6.81 -2.72
C ALA A 44 4.49 -5.52 -3.36
N ARG A 45 4.30 -5.50 -4.68
CA ARG A 45 3.74 -4.34 -5.41
C ARG A 45 2.23 -4.22 -5.19
N GLU A 46 1.52 -5.35 -5.24
CA GLU A 46 0.10 -5.45 -4.89
C GLU A 46 -0.13 -4.95 -3.46
N ALA A 47 0.69 -5.41 -2.50
CA ALA A 47 0.66 -4.92 -1.13
C ALA A 47 0.96 -3.40 -1.02
N ALA A 48 1.93 -2.89 -1.79
CA ALA A 48 2.26 -1.47 -1.80
C ALA A 48 1.12 -0.60 -2.32
N LEU A 49 0.37 -1.08 -3.33
CA LEU A 49 -0.83 -0.40 -3.82
C LEU A 49 -1.89 -0.27 -2.74
N ILE A 50 -2.13 -1.33 -1.97
CA ILE A 50 -3.12 -1.30 -0.88
C ILE A 50 -2.76 -0.20 0.13
N ILE A 51 -1.47 -0.09 0.50
CA ILE A 51 -0.98 0.95 1.39
C ILE A 51 -1.17 2.34 0.77
N TYR A 52 -0.82 2.51 -0.51
CA TYR A 52 -0.97 3.77 -1.23
C TYR A 52 -2.43 4.25 -1.30
N PHE A 53 -3.38 3.38 -1.67
CA PHE A 53 -4.79 3.74 -1.77
C PHE A 53 -5.44 3.99 -0.40
N ARG A 54 -4.99 3.30 0.67
CA ARG A 54 -5.46 3.51 2.05
C ARG A 54 -4.86 4.76 2.72
N THR A 55 -3.81 5.38 2.17
CA THR A 55 -3.12 6.50 2.83
C THR A 55 -3.28 7.81 2.04
N PRO A 56 -4.37 8.58 2.24
CA PRO A 56 -4.68 9.78 1.46
C PRO A 56 -3.61 10.87 1.57
N ALA A 57 -3.00 11.04 2.75
CA ALA A 57 -1.93 12.02 2.97
C ALA A 57 -0.69 11.80 2.08
N MET A 58 -0.40 10.55 1.70
CA MET A 58 0.72 10.21 0.82
C MET A 58 0.42 10.51 -0.66
N ARG A 59 -0.86 10.59 -1.03
CA ARG A 59 -1.28 10.86 -2.41
C ARG A 59 -1.08 12.30 -2.82
N LEU A 60 -0.86 13.23 -1.89
CA LEU A 60 -0.73 14.67 -2.16
C LEU A 60 0.70 15.12 -2.47
N LEU A 61 1.72 14.43 -1.96
CA LEU A 61 3.13 14.87 -2.06
C LEU A 61 3.87 14.27 -3.27
N GLU A 62 3.56 13.04 -3.66
CA GLU A 62 4.30 12.30 -4.70
C GLU A 62 3.35 11.73 -5.79
N THR A 63 2.22 12.41 -6.04
CA THR A 63 1.14 11.91 -6.92
C THR A 63 1.65 11.52 -8.31
N GLN A 64 2.49 12.35 -8.92
CA GLN A 64 2.94 12.13 -10.29
C GLN A 64 3.89 10.93 -10.41
N ARG A 65 4.84 10.79 -9.47
CA ARG A 65 5.74 9.63 -9.43
C ARG A 65 4.94 8.36 -9.18
N ALA A 66 4.04 8.37 -8.20
CA ALA A 66 3.20 7.22 -7.89
C ALA A 66 2.34 6.80 -9.09
N GLN A 67 1.73 7.75 -9.81
CA GLN A 67 0.95 7.46 -11.01
C GLN A 67 1.80 6.84 -12.14
N ASN A 68 2.99 7.38 -12.39
CA ASN A 68 3.90 6.84 -13.41
C ASN A 68 4.34 5.40 -13.06
N THR A 69 4.68 5.15 -11.79
CA THR A 69 5.03 3.81 -11.30
C THR A 69 3.86 2.84 -11.41
N ILE A 70 2.64 3.26 -11.03
CA ILE A 70 1.44 2.43 -11.15
C ILE A 70 1.18 2.08 -12.62
N ALA A 71 1.27 3.05 -13.52
CA ALA A 71 1.11 2.82 -14.95
C ALA A 71 2.15 1.82 -15.47
N ALA A 72 3.41 1.96 -15.09
CA ALA A 72 4.49 1.04 -15.46
C ALA A 72 4.26 -0.38 -14.92
N TRP A 73 3.76 -0.52 -13.69
CA TRP A 73 3.41 -1.83 -13.12
C TRP A 73 2.22 -2.48 -13.84
N GLN A 74 1.23 -1.68 -14.27
CA GLN A 74 0.11 -2.19 -15.05
C GLN A 74 0.54 -2.64 -16.45
N THR A 75 1.38 -1.86 -17.14
CA THR A 75 1.86 -2.21 -18.49
C THR A 75 2.77 -3.44 -18.48
N SER A 76 3.56 -3.60 -17.42
CA SER A 76 4.48 -4.73 -17.26
C SER A 76 3.83 -5.98 -16.63
N GLN A 77 2.51 -5.94 -16.38
CA GLN A 77 1.77 -7.00 -15.68
C GLN A 77 2.38 -7.40 -14.33
N ALA A 78 3.08 -6.47 -13.67
CA ALA A 78 3.72 -6.67 -12.38
C ALA A 78 2.71 -6.75 -11.23
N VAL A 79 1.47 -6.32 -11.48
CA VAL A 79 0.32 -6.33 -10.59
C VAL A 79 -0.83 -6.98 -11.33
N ARG A 80 -1.51 -7.96 -10.73
CA ARG A 80 -2.68 -8.59 -11.35
C ARG A 80 -3.87 -7.62 -11.33
N GLN A 81 -4.55 -7.48 -12.47
CA GLN A 81 -5.67 -6.54 -12.65
C GLN A 81 -6.79 -6.71 -11.60
N GLY A 82 -7.09 -7.94 -11.19
CA GLY A 82 -8.08 -8.20 -10.14
C GLY A 82 -7.71 -7.57 -8.78
N TYR A 83 -6.43 -7.66 -8.38
CA TYR A 83 -5.97 -7.05 -7.14
C TYR A 83 -5.80 -5.53 -7.25
N PHE A 84 -5.40 -5.04 -8.42
CA PHE A 84 -5.38 -3.61 -8.70
C PHE A 84 -6.79 -3.00 -8.51
N GLY A 85 -7.81 -3.60 -9.12
CA GLY A 85 -9.19 -3.14 -8.99
C GLY A 85 -9.69 -3.15 -7.54
N ARG A 86 -9.39 -4.21 -6.78
CA ARG A 86 -9.73 -4.28 -5.34
C ARG A 86 -8.96 -3.24 -4.51
N ALA A 87 -7.70 -2.96 -4.83
CA ALA A 87 -6.89 -1.95 -4.12
C ALA A 87 -7.42 -0.53 -4.34
N VAL A 88 -7.81 -0.20 -5.58
CA VAL A 88 -8.44 1.09 -5.92
C VAL A 88 -9.76 1.26 -5.18
N ARG A 89 -10.58 0.21 -5.12
CA ARG A 89 -11.87 0.19 -4.38
C ARG A 89 -11.69 0.10 -2.87
N GLN A 90 -10.46 -0.11 -2.39
CA GLN A 90 -10.12 -0.37 -1.00
C GLN A 90 -10.89 -1.58 -0.41
N ASP A 91 -11.20 -2.55 -1.27
CA ASP A 91 -12.01 -3.75 -0.99
C ASP A 91 -11.20 -4.86 -0.30
N PHE A 92 -10.37 -4.48 0.66
CA PHE A 92 -9.60 -5.41 1.48
C PHE A 92 -9.99 -5.23 2.95
N ALA A 93 -10.30 -6.35 3.61
CA ALA A 93 -10.56 -6.45 5.04
C ALA A 93 -9.27 -6.20 5.83
N LEU A 94 -8.80 -4.96 5.79
CA LEU A 94 -7.74 -4.45 6.64
C LEU A 94 -8.38 -3.81 7.87
N PRO A 95 -7.71 -3.87 9.03
CA PRO A 95 -8.18 -3.16 10.20
C PRO A 95 -8.30 -1.68 9.85
N ASP A 96 -9.52 -1.16 9.96
CA ASP A 96 -9.79 0.26 9.80
C ASP A 96 -9.04 0.97 10.93
N GLY A 97 -7.95 1.64 10.57
CA GLY A 97 -7.18 2.45 11.50
C GLY A 97 -8.03 3.64 11.91
N SER A 98 -8.71 3.49 13.05
CA SER A 98 -9.34 4.51 13.90
C SER A 98 -8.35 5.61 14.29
N GLY A 99 -7.92 6.40 13.31
CA GLY A 99 -6.94 7.46 13.49
C GLY A 99 -6.82 8.41 12.30
N VAL A 100 -7.45 8.11 11.16
CA VAL A 100 -7.57 9.04 10.03
C VAL A 100 -8.87 9.87 10.11
N ARG A 101 -9.91 9.35 10.78
CA ARG A 101 -11.17 10.10 10.97
C ARG A 101 -11.09 11.15 12.07
N GLU A 102 -10.30 10.94 13.13
CA GLU A 102 -10.33 11.84 14.30
C GLU A 102 -9.53 13.13 14.10
N SER A 103 -8.53 13.18 13.23
CA SER A 103 -7.74 14.40 13.00
C SER A 103 -8.39 15.44 12.07
N LEU A 104 -9.56 15.15 11.48
CA LEU A 104 -10.30 16.09 10.62
C LEU A 104 -11.44 16.83 11.35
N PHE A 105 -11.71 16.50 12.62
CA PHE A 105 -12.83 17.08 13.39
C PHE A 105 -12.38 17.74 14.70
N GLN A 106 -11.09 17.93 14.93
CA GLN A 106 -10.54 18.64 16.10
C GLN A 106 -9.92 19.97 15.68
N ASP A 107 -10.75 20.89 15.20
CA ASP A 107 -10.53 22.34 15.39
C ASP A 107 -11.91 23.02 15.22
N SER A 108 -12.54 23.34 16.35
CA SER A 108 -13.73 24.18 16.48
C SER A 108 -13.59 24.99 17.75
#